data_AF-B3MMN5-F1
#
_entry.id   AF-B3MMN5-F1
#
_cell.length_a   1.000
_cell.length_b   1.000
_cell.length_c   1.000
_cell.angle_alpha   90.00
_cell.angle_beta   90.00
_cell.angle_gamma   90.00
#
_symmetry.space_group_name_H-M   'P 1'
#
loop_
_entity.id
_entity.type
_entity.pdbx_description
1 polymer ?
#
loop_
_entity_poly.entity_id
_entity_poly.type
_entity_poly.pdbx_seq_one_letter_code
_entity_poly.pdbx_strand_id
1 'polypeptide(L)'
;MRIMHYTGLIFICLLAFIWKMSEAAPYISVKSNSRSSSQKLINGHLRTLYAYNVEDDMNNFGGMMSHHRSASFNSDLMSPGQQRNLQERLMEIQK
;
A
#
# COMPACT_ATOMS: atom_id res chain seq x y z
N MET A 1 -49.31 14.29 27.82
CA MET A 1 -47.89 14.66 27.98
C MET A 1 -47.01 13.40 27.93
N ARG A 2 -47.03 12.63 26.83
CA ARG A 2 -46.16 11.44 26.63
C ARG A 2 -45.29 11.56 25.37
N ILE A 3 -45.77 12.32 24.37
CA ILE A 3 -45.08 12.61 23.09
C ILE A 3 -43.70 13.26 23.31
N MET A 4 -43.57 14.17 24.28
CA MET A 4 -42.30 14.86 24.62
C MET A 4 -41.18 13.91 25.11
N HIS A 5 -41.52 12.73 25.62
CA HIS A 5 -40.51 11.79 26.13
C HIS A 5 -39.94 10.89 25.03
N TYR A 6 -40.78 10.51 24.05
CA TYR A 6 -40.33 9.74 22.88
C TYR A 6 -39.39 10.55 21.99
N THR A 7 -39.65 11.85 21.83
CA THR A 7 -38.77 12.75 21.06
C THR A 7 -37.37 12.86 21.67
N GLY A 8 -37.25 12.91 22.99
CA GLY A 8 -35.95 12.92 23.68
C GLY A 8 -35.17 11.62 23.49
N LEU A 9 -35.87 10.49 23.54
CA LEU A 9 -35.27 9.17 23.37
C LEU A 9 -34.76 8.96 21.92
N ILE A 10 -35.53 9.43 20.92
CA ILE A 10 -35.12 9.45 19.52
C ILE A 10 -33.86 10.32 19.33
N PHE A 11 -33.80 11.48 19.99
CA PHE A 11 -32.64 12.37 19.90
C PHE A 11 -31.37 11.74 20.51
N ILE A 12 -31.50 11.06 21.64
CA ILE A 12 -30.38 10.33 22.27
C ILE A 12 -29.90 9.18 21.37
N CYS A 13 -30.82 8.43 20.76
CA CYS A 13 -30.47 7.37 19.82
C CYS A 13 -29.77 7.91 18.56
N LEU A 14 -30.21 9.06 18.02
CA LEU A 14 -29.56 9.70 16.87
C LEU A 14 -28.15 10.19 17.21
N LEU A 15 -27.96 10.81 18.38
CA LEU A 15 -26.64 11.24 18.84
C LEU A 15 -25.70 10.05 19.03
N ALA A 16 -26.18 8.97 19.65
CA ALA A 16 -25.39 7.74 19.82
C ALA A 16 -25.02 7.10 18.46
N PHE A 17 -25.94 7.13 17.49
CA PHE A 17 -25.70 6.61 16.15
C PHE A 17 -24.64 7.43 15.39
N ILE A 18 -24.75 8.76 15.41
CA ILE A 18 -23.78 9.65 14.76
C ILE A 18 -22.38 9.48 15.38
N TRP A 19 -22.31 9.35 16.71
CA TRP A 19 -21.04 9.11 17.40
C TRP A 19 -20.39 7.79 16.95
N LYS A 20 -21.18 6.72 16.83
CA LYS A 20 -20.68 5.41 16.38
C LYS A 20 -20.25 5.40 14.92
N MET A 21 -20.93 6.16 14.05
CA MET A 21 -20.57 6.30 12.64
C MET A 21 -19.28 7.11 12.46
N SER A 22 -19.03 8.10 13.32
CA SER A 22 -17.77 8.86 13.31
C SER A 22 -16.55 8.01 13.64
N GLU A 23 -16.72 6.88 14.32
CA GLU A 23 -15.66 5.91 14.62
C GLU A 23 -15.54 4.81 13.54
N ALA A 24 -16.50 4.69 12.61
CA ALA A 24 -16.71 3.48 11.80
C ALA A 24 -16.08 3.48 10.41
N ALA A 25 -15.27 4.49 10.04
CA ALA A 25 -14.40 4.40 8.88
C ALA A 25 -13.00 3.97 9.37
N PRO A 26 -12.73 2.66 9.55
CA PRO A 26 -11.40 2.23 9.92
C PRO A 26 -10.42 2.72 8.85
N TYR A 27 -9.36 3.39 9.29
CA TYR A 27 -8.23 3.68 8.42
C TYR A 27 -7.62 2.35 8.00
N ILE A 28 -7.90 1.93 6.78
CA ILE A 28 -7.32 0.73 6.19
C ILE A 28 -6.04 1.16 5.49
N SER A 29 -4.91 0.69 6.00
CA SER A 29 -3.63 0.70 5.30
C SER A 29 -3.21 -0.73 5.01
N VAL A 30 -2.94 -1.01 3.74
CA VAL A 30 -2.42 -2.31 3.29
C VAL A 30 -1.04 -2.06 2.74
N LYS A 31 -0.04 -2.69 3.36
CA LYS A 31 1.35 -2.67 2.89
C LYS A 31 1.74 -4.06 2.45
N SER A 32 2.18 -4.19 1.21
CA SER A 32 2.74 -5.41 0.66
C SER A 32 4.18 -5.16 0.26
N ASN A 33 5.05 -6.11 0.60
CA ASN A 33 6.44 -6.05 0.19
C ASN A 33 6.85 -7.42 -0.38
N SER A 34 7.37 -7.41 -1.60
CA SER A 34 7.85 -8.61 -2.29
C SER A 34 9.27 -8.38 -2.76
N ARG A 35 10.20 -9.16 -2.19
CA ARG A 35 11.62 -9.13 -2.52
C ARG A 35 12.04 -10.48 -3.10
N SER A 36 12.78 -10.44 -4.21
CA SER A 36 13.41 -11.64 -4.78
C SER A 36 14.79 -11.31 -5.32
N SER A 37 15.75 -12.16 -5.00
CA SER A 37 17.15 -11.97 -5.36
C SER A 37 17.81 -13.30 -5.71
N SER A 38 18.78 -13.24 -6.63
CA SER A 38 19.61 -14.37 -7.02
C SER A 38 21.07 -13.93 -7.10
N GLN A 39 21.94 -14.78 -6.56
CA GLN A 39 23.37 -14.55 -6.49
C GLN A 39 24.10 -15.77 -7.05
N LYS A 40 25.23 -15.53 -7.71
CA LYS A 40 26.05 -16.58 -8.29
C LYS A 40 27.53 -16.26 -8.14
N LEU A 41 28.32 -17.28 -7.89
CA LEU A 41 29.77 -17.18 -7.81
C LEU A 41 30.35 -17.17 -9.24
N ILE A 42 31.03 -16.08 -9.60
CA ILE A 42 31.62 -15.85 -10.93
C ILE A 42 33.07 -15.38 -10.71
N ASN A 43 34.04 -16.12 -11.25
CA ASN A 43 35.47 -15.83 -11.12
C ASN A 43 35.93 -15.63 -9.67
N GLY A 44 35.45 -16.46 -8.74
CA GLY A 44 35.80 -16.36 -7.32
C GLY A 44 35.03 -15.27 -6.54
N HIS A 45 34.23 -14.43 -7.21
CA HIS A 45 33.46 -13.37 -6.58
C HIS A 45 31.97 -13.69 -6.56
N LEU A 46 31.31 -13.43 -5.43
CA LEU A 46 29.85 -13.49 -5.34
C LEU A 46 29.26 -12.29 -6.07
N ARG A 47 28.49 -12.55 -7.14
CA ARG A 47 27.84 -11.51 -7.94
C ARG A 47 26.33 -11.66 -7.88
N THR A 48 25.64 -10.53 -7.82
CA THR A 48 24.18 -10.46 -7.86
C THR A 48 23.71 -10.55 -9.30
N LEU A 49 23.02 -11.64 -9.64
CA LEU A 49 22.42 -11.82 -10.97
C LEU A 49 21.24 -10.86 -11.15
N TYR A 50 20.36 -10.84 -10.16
CA TYR A 50 19.26 -9.88 -10.06
C TYR A 50 18.84 -9.75 -8.59
N ALA A 51 18.39 -8.56 -8.21
CA ALA A 51 17.68 -8.30 -6.97
C ALA A 51 16.57 -7.30 -7.30
N TYR A 52 15.33 -7.71 -7.10
CA TYR A 52 14.18 -6.84 -7.29
C TYR A 52 13.36 -6.77 -6.00
N ASN A 53 12.83 -5.58 -5.72
CA ASN A 53 11.96 -5.30 -4.59
C ASN A 53 10.75 -4.54 -5.11
N VAL A 54 9.55 -4.94 -4.68
CA VAL A 54 8.30 -4.28 -5.01
C VAL A 54 7.58 -4.00 -3.70
N GLU A 55 7.34 -2.72 -3.43
CA GLU A 55 6.59 -2.26 -2.28
C GLU A 55 5.29 -1.63 -2.77
N ASP A 56 4.18 -2.03 -2.17
CA ASP A 56 2.85 -1.52 -2.46
C ASP A 56 2.25 -1.01 -1.15
N ASP A 57 1.87 0.27 -1.11
CA ASP A 57 1.23 0.95 0.01
C ASP A 57 -0.11 1.50 -0.47
N MET A 58 -1.19 0.91 0.03
CA MET A 58 -2.55 1.39 -0.19
C MET A 58 -3.06 1.98 1.11
N ASN A 59 -3.42 3.25 1.09
CA ASN A 59 -3.98 3.94 2.24
C ASN A 59 -5.34 4.56 1.91
N ASN A 60 -6.29 4.45 2.84
CA ASN A 60 -7.58 5.11 2.74
C ASN A 60 -7.60 6.33 3.69
N PHE A 61 -7.13 7.49 3.20
CA PHE A 61 -7.16 8.73 3.96
C PHE A 61 -8.36 9.58 3.55
N GLY A 62 -9.26 9.88 4.48
CA GLY A 62 -10.41 10.75 4.23
C GLY A 62 -11.40 10.23 3.18
N GLY A 63 -11.45 8.92 2.93
CA GLY A 63 -12.30 8.29 1.90
C GLY A 63 -11.68 8.26 0.50
N MET A 64 -10.45 8.76 0.34
CA MET A 64 -9.67 8.61 -0.89
C MET A 64 -8.67 7.47 -0.72
N MET A 65 -8.75 6.50 -1.62
CA MET A 65 -7.77 5.43 -1.73
C MET A 65 -6.56 5.97 -2.49
N SER A 66 -5.45 6.20 -1.79
CA SER A 66 -4.17 6.52 -2.41
C SER A 66 -3.35 5.25 -2.51
N HIS A 67 -2.87 4.98 -3.72
CA HIS A 67 -2.07 3.81 -4.05
C HIS A 67 -0.66 4.29 -4.41
N HIS A 68 0.32 3.87 -3.63
CA HIS A 68 1.72 4.14 -3.88
C HIS A 68 2.46 2.84 -4.05
N ARG A 69 3.02 2.62 -5.24
CA ARG A 69 3.88 1.47 -5.52
C ARG A 69 5.28 1.93 -5.88
N SER A 70 6.28 1.32 -5.25
CA SER A 70 7.69 1.50 -5.55
C SER A 70 8.29 0.18 -6.02
N ALA A 71 9.16 0.24 -7.04
CA ALA A 71 9.90 -0.91 -7.53
C ALA A 71 11.38 -0.54 -7.67
N SER A 72 12.26 -1.40 -7.16
CA SER A 72 13.70 -1.26 -7.31
C SER A 72 14.29 -2.53 -7.93
N PHE A 73 15.29 -2.34 -8.79
CA PHE A 73 15.99 -3.42 -9.48
C PHE A 73 17.49 -3.16 -9.44
N ASN A 74 18.28 -4.19 -9.12
CA ASN A 74 19.74 -4.13 -9.08
C ASN A 74 20.36 -5.43 -9.63
N SER A 75 21.50 -5.32 -10.31
CA SER A 75 22.25 -6.44 -10.89
C SER A 75 23.72 -6.06 -11.15
N ASP A 76 24.67 -6.87 -10.68
CA ASP A 76 26.11 -6.64 -10.91
C ASP A 76 26.55 -7.01 -12.34
N LEU A 77 25.64 -7.52 -13.16
CA LEU A 77 25.90 -8.00 -14.52
C LEU A 77 25.24 -7.16 -15.61
N MET A 78 24.31 -6.27 -15.26
CA MET A 78 23.61 -5.42 -16.23
C MET A 78 24.22 -4.02 -16.29
N SER A 79 24.16 -3.40 -17.46
CA SER A 79 24.55 -2.00 -17.59
C SER A 79 23.53 -1.07 -16.90
N PRO A 80 23.94 0.14 -16.48
CA PRO A 80 23.03 1.10 -15.84
C PRO A 80 21.79 1.43 -16.69
N GLY A 81 21.94 1.45 -18.02
CA GLY A 81 20.82 1.69 -18.94
C GLY A 81 19.82 0.54 -18.97
N GLN A 82 20.31 -0.71 -18.93
CA GLN A 82 19.45 -1.89 -18.89
C GLN A 82 18.72 -2.03 -17.55
N GLN A 83 19.38 -1.68 -16.44
CA GLN A 83 18.75 -1.62 -15.12
C GLN A 83 17.61 -0.60 -15.08
N ARG A 84 17.84 0.62 -15.62
CA ARG A 84 16.80 1.67 -15.69
C ARG A 84 15.62 1.24 -16.55
N ASN A 85 15.88 0.66 -17.72
CA ASN A 85 14.79 0.20 -18.59
C ASN A 85 13.94 -0.90 -17.94
N LEU A 86 14.57 -1.83 -17.21
CA LEU A 86 13.82 -2.84 -16.44
C LEU A 86 13.04 -2.22 -15.29
N GLN A 87 13.64 -1.26 -14.58
CA GLN A 87 12.96 -0.54 -13.51
C GLN A 87 11.72 0.21 -14.03
N GLU A 88 11.84 0.89 -15.17
CA GLU A 88 10.72 1.56 -15.85
C GLU A 88 9.64 0.54 -16.27
N ARG A 89 10.02 -0.59 -16.88
CA ARG A 89 9.07 -1.65 -17.25
C ARG A 89 8.34 -2.25 -16.05
N LEU A 90 9.03 -2.43 -14.92
CA LEU A 90 8.43 -2.93 -13.68
C LEU A 90 7.40 -1.94 -13.09
N MET A 91 7.57 -0.65 -13.38
CA MET A 91 6.59 0.40 -13.07
C MET A 91 5.45 0.44 -14.10
N GLU A 92 5.70 0.14 -15.38
CA GLU A 92 4.71 0.20 -16.47
C GLU A 92 3.74 -0.99 -16.55
N ILE A 93 4.15 -2.22 -16.19
CA ILE A 93 3.34 -3.46 -16.31
C ILE A 93 2.04 -3.44 -15.46
N GLN A 94 1.74 -2.35 -14.75
CA GLN A 94 0.60 -2.24 -13.84
C GLN A 94 -0.39 -1.10 -14.12
N LYS A 95 -0.36 -0.49 -15.31
CA LYS A 95 -1.52 0.25 -15.84
C LYS A 95 -2.53 -0.69 -16.49
#